data_AF-A0A964A4K8-F1
#
_entry.id   AF-A0A964A4K8-F1
#
_cell.length_a   1.000
_cell.length_b   1.000
_cell.length_c   1.000
_cell.angle_alpha   90.00
_cell.angle_beta   90.00
_cell.angle_gamma   90.00
#
_symmetry.space_group_name_H-M   'P 1'
#
loop_
_entity.id
_entity.type
_entity.pdbx_description
1 polymer ?
#
loop_
_entity_poly.entity_id
_entity_poly.type
_entity_poly.pdbx_seq_one_letter_code
_entity_poly.pdbx_strand_id
1 'polypeptide(L)' 'MIDLFNIKKKVTGGIREYATMIAEKHSLDINQVKINLTCINGQVGVHIYNGGKYIESIEIDELIRYFNR' A
#
# COMPACT_ATOMS: atom_id res chain seq x y z
N MET A 1 15.18 8.73 -20.72
CA MET A 1 15.39 7.36 -20.17
C MET A 1 14.74 7.33 -18.81
N ILE A 2 13.80 6.42 -18.56
CA ILE A 2 13.13 6.32 -17.26
C ILE A 2 14.14 5.76 -16.26
N ASP A 3 14.39 6.48 -15.16
CA ASP A 3 15.24 6.01 -14.07
C ASP A 3 14.45 5.01 -13.19
N LEU A 4 14.58 3.73 -13.53
CA LEU A 4 13.87 2.65 -12.86
C LEU A 4 14.29 2.48 -11.38
N PHE A 5 15.53 2.86 -11.02
CA PHE A 5 16.00 2.78 -9.64
C PHE A 5 15.32 3.82 -8.76
N ASN A 6 15.19 5.04 -9.27
CA ASN A 6 14.49 6.10 -8.57
C ASN A 6 12.99 5.77 -8.40
N ILE A 7 12.35 5.22 -9.45
CA ILE A 7 10.96 4.75 -9.37
C ILE A 7 10.81 3.67 -8.30
N LYS A 8 11.67 2.64 -8.31
CA LYS A 8 11.63 1.57 -7.30
C LYS A 8 11.74 2.15 -5.89
N LYS A 9 12.68 3.06 -5.66
CA LYS A 9 12.88 3.69 -4.35
C LYS A 9 11.63 4.45 -3.89
N LYS A 10 11.03 5.25 -4.76
CA LYS A 10 9.80 6.00 -4.47
C LYS A 10 8.61 5.09 -4.16
N VAL A 11 8.40 4.05 -4.96
CA VAL A 11 7.31 3.08 -4.76
C VAL A 11 7.51 2.35 -3.44
N THR A 12 8.71 1.80 -3.17
CA THR A 12 8.98 1.10 -1.90
C THR A 12 8.85 2.03 -0.69
N GLY A 13 9.31 3.27 -0.81
CA GLY A 13 9.16 4.30 0.23
C GLY A 13 7.69 4.61 0.51
N GLY A 14 6.92 4.89 -0.53
CA GLY A 14 5.49 5.21 -0.40
C GLY A 14 4.65 4.04 0.13
N ILE A 15 4.93 2.80 -0.28
CA ILE A 15 4.27 1.61 0.32
C ILE A 15 4.56 1.53 1.82
N ARG A 16 5.81 1.79 2.25
CA ARG A 16 6.18 1.77 3.66
C ARG A 16 5.48 2.88 4.45
N GLU A 17 5.48 4.10 3.94
CA GLU A 17 4.80 5.24 4.57
C GLU A 17 3.30 4.99 4.71
N TYR A 18 2.67 4.45 3.66
CA TYR A 18 1.26 4.08 3.70
C TYR A 18 1.00 3.00 4.74
N ALA A 19 1.83 1.95 4.81
CA ALA A 19 1.71 0.90 5.81
C ALA A 19 1.82 1.46 7.24
N THR A 20 2.77 2.38 7.49
CA THR A 20 2.94 3.06 8.79
C THR A 20 1.71 3.89 9.14
N MET A 21 1.21 4.71 8.21
CA MET A 21 0.00 5.51 8.41
C MET A 21 -1.22 4.64 8.77
N ILE A 22 -1.41 3.53 8.04
CA ILE A 22 -2.50 2.57 8.32
C ILE A 22 -2.34 1.91 9.68
N ALA A 23 -1.11 1.52 10.05
CA ALA A 23 -0.84 0.93 11.34
C ALA A 23 -1.18 1.91 12.48
N GLU A 24 -0.82 3.17 12.34
CA GLU A 24 -1.16 4.22 13.30
C GLU A 24 -2.67 4.48 13.37
N LYS A 25 -3.31 4.69 12.21
CA LYS A 25 -4.76 4.95 12.05
C LYS A 25 -5.62 3.89 12.76
N HIS A 26 -5.23 2.62 12.65
CA HIS A 26 -5.99 1.49 13.17
C HIS A 26 -5.37 0.82 14.40
N SER A 27 -4.31 1.40 14.98
CA SER A 27 -3.56 0.84 16.13
C SER A 27 -3.11 -0.61 15.91
N LEU A 28 -2.50 -0.88 14.76
CA LEU A 28 -2.05 -2.21 14.32
C LEU A 28 -0.55 -2.41 14.57
N ASP A 29 -0.12 -3.66 14.69
CA ASP A 29 1.30 -4.02 14.59
C ASP A 29 1.77 -3.89 13.14
N ILE A 30 2.66 -2.92 12.88
CA ILE A 30 3.22 -2.65 11.56
C ILE A 30 3.88 -3.89 10.92
N ASN A 31 4.43 -4.81 11.71
CA ASN A 31 5.09 -6.01 11.19
C ASN A 31 4.09 -7.05 10.65
N GLN A 32 2.81 -6.87 10.94
CA GLN A 32 1.73 -7.75 10.49
C GLN A 32 0.87 -7.10 9.39
N VAL A 33 1.07 -5.82 9.08
CA VAL A 33 0.36 -5.14 7.99
C VAL A 33 0.75 -5.75 6.64
N LYS A 34 -0.27 -6.11 5.85
CA LYS A 34 -0.13 -6.60 4.48
C LYS A 34 -0.99 -5.74 3.56
N ILE A 35 -0.40 -5.32 2.44
CA ILE A 35 -1.06 -4.55 1.38
C ILE A 35 -1.13 -5.46 0.16
N ASN A 36 -2.34 -5.93 -0.19
CA ASN A 36 -2.55 -6.86 -1.28
C ASN A 36 -3.16 -6.12 -2.47
N LEU A 37 -2.50 -6.19 -3.63
CA LEU A 37 -3.06 -5.74 -4.90
C LEU A 37 -3.86 -6.87 -5.52
N THR A 38 -5.11 -6.60 -5.88
CA THR A 38 -5.99 -7.55 -6.56
C THR A 38 -6.43 -6.98 -7.88
N CYS A 39 -6.64 -7.85 -8.87
CA CYS A 39 -7.26 -7.49 -10.14
C CYS A 39 -8.49 -8.37 -10.31
N ILE A 40 -9.67 -7.77 -10.25
CA ILE A 40 -10.95 -8.47 -10.39
C ILE A 40 -11.71 -7.78 -11.51
N ASN A 41 -12.09 -8.53 -12.54
CA ASN A 41 -12.82 -8.02 -13.71
C ASN A 41 -12.13 -6.80 -14.38
N GLY A 42 -10.80 -6.75 -14.35
CA GLY A 42 -10.02 -5.65 -14.94
C GLY A 42 -9.90 -4.40 -14.08
N GLN A 43 -10.48 -4.40 -12.87
CA GLN A 43 -10.31 -3.32 -11.90
C GLN A 43 -9.24 -3.70 -10.87
N VAL A 44 -8.34 -2.75 -10.59
CA VAL A 44 -7.28 -2.93 -9.58
C VAL A 44 -7.78 -2.41 -8.24
N GLY A 45 -7.90 -3.31 -7.27
CA GLY A 45 -8.22 -2.98 -5.89
C GLY A 45 -7.01 -3.17 -4.98
N VAL A 46 -7.04 -2.52 -3.81
CA VAL A 46 -6.06 -2.74 -2.76
C VAL A 46 -6.78 -3.16 -1.49
N HIS A 47 -6.36 -4.26 -0.90
CA HIS A 47 -6.90 -4.77 0.36
C HIS A 47 -5.83 -4.74 1.44
N ILE A 48 -6.22 -4.26 2.61
CA ILE A 48 -5.36 -4.14 3.77
C ILE A 48 -5.72 -5.24 4.76
N TYR A 49 -4.70 -5.95 5.21
CA TYR A 49 -4.83 -6.97 6.25
C TYR A 49 -3.85 -6.68 7.38
N ASN A 50 -4.20 -7.12 8.59
CA ASN A 50 -3.27 -7.23 9.70
C ASN A 50 -3.19 -8.70 10.12
N GLY A 51 -2.05 -9.35 9.87
CA GLY A 51 -1.89 -10.78 10.01
C GLY A 51 -2.76 -11.53 9.00
N GLY A 52 -3.81 -12.20 9.48
CA GLY A 52 -4.82 -12.89 8.67
C GLY A 52 -6.18 -12.19 8.60
N LYS A 53 -6.34 -11.04 9.28
CA LYS A 53 -7.62 -10.35 9.42
C LYS A 53 -7.71 -9.21 8.40
N TYR A 54 -8.84 -9.15 7.69
CA TYR A 54 -9.17 -8.02 6.81
C TYR A 54 -9.43 -6.75 7.63
N ILE A 55 -8.88 -5.63 7.17
CA ILE A 55 -9.04 -4.31 7.79
C ILE A 55 -9.93 -3.42 6.92
N GLU A 56 -9.45 -3.06 5.73
CA GLU A 56 -10.19 -2.21 4.79
C GLU A 56 -9.75 -2.45 3.34
N SER A 57 -10.49 -1.87 2.40
CA SER A 57 -10.12 -1.83 0.98
C SER A 57 -10.04 -0.37 0.54
N ILE A 58 -9.09 -0.07 -0.33
CA ILE A 58 -8.94 1.24 -0.95
C ILE A 58 -8.81 1.10 -2.46
N GLU A 59 -9.05 2.20 -3.16
CA GLU A 59 -8.71 2.33 -4.57
C GLU A 59 -7.19 2.49 -4.74
N ILE A 60 -6.64 1.97 -5.84
CA ILE A 60 -5.19 2.05 -6.11
C ILE A 60 -4.67 3.50 -6.15
N ASP A 61 -5.52 4.44 -6.54
CA ASP A 61 -5.19 5.87 -6.61
C ASP A 61 -4.80 6.44 -5.25
N GLU A 62 -5.37 5.93 -4.15
CA GLU A 62 -5.00 6.35 -2.80
C GLU A 62 -3.57 5.93 -2.45
N LEU A 63 -3.18 4.71 -2.83
CA LEU A 63 -1.82 4.20 -2.62
C LEU A 63 -0.80 4.94 -3.50
N ILE A 64 -1.14 5.23 -4.76
CA ILE A 64 -0.25 5.91 -5.71
C ILE A 64 0.11 7.32 -5.24
N ARG A 65 -0.77 8.01 -4.48
CA ARG A 65 -0.46 9.33 -3.91
C ARG A 65 0.79 9.34 -3.02
N TYR A 66 1.15 8.19 -2.46
CA TYR A 66 2.35 8.04 -1.64
C TYR A 66 3.64 7.84 -2.47
N PHE A 67 3.54 7.55 -3.77
CA PHE A 67 4.72 7.33 -4.63
C PHE A 67 5.31 8.64 -5.18
N ASN A 68 4.58 9.75 -5.04
CA ASN A 68 4.96 11.07 -5.54
C ASN A 68 5.48 12.03 -4.46
N ARG A 69 5.56 11.58 -3.21
CA ARG A 69 6.12 12.34 -2.10
C ARG A 69 7.65 12.28 -2.07
#